data_AF-A0A2N1VTW5-F1
#
_entry.id   AF-A0A2N1VTW5-F1
#
_cell.length_a   1.000
_cell.length_b   1.000
_cell.length_c   1.000
_cell.angle_alpha   90.00
_cell.angle_beta   90.00
_cell.angle_gamma   90.00
#
_symmetry.space_group_name_H-M   'P 1'
#
loop_
_entity.id
_entity.type
_entity.pdbx_description
1 polymer ?
#
loop_
_entity_poly.entity_id
_entity_poly.type
_entity_poly.pdbx_seq_one_letter_code
_entity_poly.pdbx_strand_id
1 'polypeptide(L)'
;MEQFLKEYLTYVRLEKNLSENSVQSYKNDLSKFILYLKKAGIEDFNDVNTTLIGEYFVKMRKEELSGSTSARYLSSFKGFFSYLYDQSYIQKDPTDILTSSRRRRSLPTVLSVREINNILDCPDTNNILGVRDRAMLELCYSSGLRVSELI
;
A
#
# COMPACT_ATOMS: atom_id res chain seq x y z
N MET A 1 -4.20 -10.86 19.15
CA MET A 1 -3.85 -10.31 17.81
C MET A 1 -4.51 -8.97 17.47
N GLU A 2 -5.84 -8.82 17.51
CA GLU A 2 -6.52 -7.56 17.08
C GLU A 2 -6.08 -6.33 17.90
N GLN A 3 -5.83 -6.51 19.20
CA GLN A 3 -5.35 -5.44 20.08
C GLN A 3 -3.98 -4.89 19.61
N PHE A 4 -3.03 -5.77 19.34
CA PHE A 4 -1.71 -5.39 18.82
C PHE A 4 -1.79 -4.64 17.49
N LEU A 5 -2.70 -5.05 16.59
CA LEU A 5 -2.95 -4.32 15.35
C LEU A 5 -3.44 -2.90 15.64
N LYS A 6 -4.40 -2.75 16.56
CA LYS A 6 -4.95 -1.43 16.93
C LYS A 6 -3.88 -0.52 17.54
N GLU A 7 -3.04 -1.06 18.41
CA GLU A 7 -1.91 -0.35 19.01
C GLU A 7 -0.91 0.10 17.95
N TYR A 8 -0.48 -0.81 17.07
CA TYR A 8 0.41 -0.47 15.96
C TYR A 8 -0.16 0.60 15.04
N LEU A 9 -1.46 0.51 14.68
CA LEU A 9 -2.11 1.51 13.83
C LEU A 9 -2.17 2.88 14.51
N THR A 10 -2.30 2.90 15.84
CA THR A 10 -2.24 4.14 16.64
C THR A 10 -0.82 4.71 16.64
N TYR A 11 0.19 3.86 16.86
CA TYR A 11 1.61 4.22 16.81
C TYR A 11 2.00 4.83 15.47
N VAL A 12 1.70 4.17 14.34
CA VAL A 12 2.08 4.69 13.02
C VAL A 12 1.36 5.98 12.64
N ARG A 13 0.15 6.19 13.17
CA ARG A 13 -0.60 7.42 12.96
C ARG A 13 -0.03 8.57 13.78
N LEU A 14 0.19 8.36 15.08
CA LEU A 14 0.55 9.44 16.01
C LEU A 14 2.06 9.72 16.02
N GLU A 15 2.89 8.68 16.02
CA GLU A 15 4.33 8.83 16.18
C GLU A 15 5.07 8.91 14.84
N LYS A 16 4.62 8.14 13.84
CA LYS A 16 5.22 8.18 12.49
C LYS A 16 4.55 9.19 11.55
N ASN A 17 3.46 9.84 11.98
CA ASN A 17 2.70 10.81 11.19
C ASN A 17 2.38 10.31 9.77
N LEU A 18 2.08 9.01 9.64
CA LEU A 18 1.71 8.44 8.36
C LEU A 18 0.35 8.98 7.91
N SER A 19 0.22 9.25 6.61
CA SER A 19 -1.05 9.68 6.02
C SER A 19 -2.15 8.64 6.28
N GLU A 20 -3.40 9.09 6.37
CA GLU A 20 -4.56 8.20 6.60
C GLU A 20 -4.62 7.07 5.55
N ASN A 21 -4.28 7.37 4.31
CA ASN A 21 -4.20 6.38 3.23
C ASN A 21 -3.15 5.29 3.49
N SER A 22 -1.99 5.67 4.05
CA SER A 22 -0.95 4.71 4.43
C SER A 22 -1.40 3.85 5.62
N VAL A 23 -2.00 4.46 6.64
CA VAL A 23 -2.56 3.75 7.81
C VAL A 23 -3.62 2.74 7.37
N GLN A 24 -4.56 3.15 6.52
CA GLN A 24 -5.61 2.27 5.99
C GLN A 24 -5.04 1.14 5.12
N SER A 25 -4.00 1.42 4.34
CA SER A 25 -3.29 0.39 3.56
C SER A 25 -2.66 -0.66 4.47
N TYR A 26 -1.98 -0.23 5.55
CA TYR A 26 -1.35 -1.14 6.51
C TYR A 26 -2.39 -1.96 7.28
N LYS A 27 -3.49 -1.32 7.70
CA LYS A 27 -4.63 -2.00 8.33
C LYS A 27 -5.15 -3.12 7.44
N ASN A 28 -5.43 -2.82 6.17
CA ASN A 28 -5.97 -3.81 5.23
C ASN A 28 -5.02 -5.00 5.03
N ASP A 29 -3.71 -4.75 4.88
CA ASP A 29 -2.72 -5.80 4.68
C ASP A 29 -2.60 -6.70 5.93
N LEU A 30 -2.46 -6.09 7.10
CA LEU A 30 -2.27 -6.79 8.36
C LEU A 30 -3.54 -7.54 8.80
N SER A 31 -4.74 -6.97 8.61
CA SER A 31 -5.99 -7.68 8.89
C SER A 31 -6.16 -8.93 8.03
N LYS A 32 -5.78 -8.88 6.74
CA LYS A 32 -5.79 -10.05 5.86
C LYS A 32 -4.79 -11.12 6.31
N PHE A 33 -3.62 -10.70 6.77
CA PHE A 33 -2.62 -11.62 7.30
C PHE A 33 -3.08 -12.27 8.61
N ILE A 34 -3.60 -11.49 9.57
CA ILE A 34 -4.17 -12.01 10.82
C ILE A 34 -5.30 -13.01 10.56
N LEU A 35 -6.17 -12.73 9.58
CA LEU A 35 -7.21 -13.68 9.17
C LEU A 35 -6.62 -14.98 8.62
N TYR A 36 -5.51 -14.90 7.88
CA TYR A 36 -4.78 -16.08 7.42
C TYR A 36 -4.17 -16.87 8.59
N LEU A 37 -3.54 -16.20 9.56
CA LEU A 37 -2.99 -16.84 10.76
C LEU A 37 -4.08 -17.58 11.55
N LYS A 38 -5.22 -16.93 11.78
CA LYS A 38 -6.38 -17.55 12.45
C LYS A 38 -6.86 -18.81 11.72
N LYS A 39 -6.93 -18.79 10.39
CA LYS A 39 -7.29 -19.96 9.58
C LYS A 39 -6.25 -21.09 9.63
N ALA A 40 -4.99 -20.75 9.89
CA ALA A 40 -3.90 -21.72 10.09
C ALA A 40 -3.80 -22.21 11.54
N GLY A 41 -4.68 -21.75 12.45
CA GLY A 41 -4.66 -22.12 13.87
C GLY A 41 -3.59 -21.42 14.70
N ILE A 42 -3.02 -20.32 14.20
CA ILE A 42 -1.98 -19.55 14.89
C ILE A 42 -2.62 -18.40 15.63
N GLU A 43 -2.45 -18.38 16.95
CA GLU A 43 -3.04 -17.39 17.87
C GLU A 43 -2.01 -16.43 18.49
N ASP A 44 -0.75 -16.84 18.57
CA ASP A 44 0.38 -16.03 19.06
C ASP A 44 1.27 -15.56 17.90
N PHE A 45 1.75 -14.32 17.97
CA PHE A 45 2.72 -13.80 17.00
C PHE A 45 4.12 -14.38 17.17
N ASN A 46 4.46 -14.94 18.35
CA ASN A 46 5.71 -15.66 18.57
C ASN A 46 5.81 -16.95 17.73
N ASP A 47 4.66 -17.53 17.35
CA ASP A 47 4.60 -18.72 16.50
C ASP A 47 4.77 -18.38 15.00
N VAL A 48 4.74 -17.08 14.65
CA VAL A 48 4.94 -16.65 13.27
C VAL A 48 6.42 -16.72 12.92
N ASN A 49 6.74 -17.45 11.87
CA ASN A 49 8.10 -17.56 11.34
C ASN A 49 8.19 -17.11 9.87
N THR A 50 9.41 -16.96 9.39
CA THR A 50 9.71 -16.53 8.02
C THR A 50 9.08 -17.47 6.96
N THR A 51 8.98 -18.77 7.24
CA THR A 51 8.37 -19.77 6.36
C THR A 51 6.89 -19.48 6.15
N LEU A 52 6.15 -19.25 7.23
CA LEU A 52 4.72 -18.94 7.19
C LEU A 52 4.42 -17.65 6.42
N ILE A 53 5.27 -16.63 6.58
CA ILE A 53 5.16 -15.39 5.80
C ILE A 53 5.41 -15.69 4.32
N GLY A 54 6.41 -16.53 4.00
CA GLY A 54 6.66 -17.00 2.65
C GLY A 54 5.47 -17.75 2.02
N GLU A 55 4.84 -18.65 2.77
CA GLU A 55 3.64 -19.38 2.38
C GLU A 55 2.46 -18.45 2.10
N TYR A 56 2.28 -17.42 2.95
CA TYR A 56 1.29 -16.38 2.71
C TYR A 56 1.53 -15.67 1.36
N PHE A 57 2.77 -15.27 1.07
CA PHE A 57 3.10 -14.65 -0.23
C PHE A 57 2.92 -15.60 -1.41
N VAL A 58 3.20 -16.90 -1.25
CA VAL A 58 2.92 -17.91 -2.29
C VAL A 58 1.42 -18.00 -2.56
N LYS A 59 0.60 -18.06 -1.50
CA LYS A 59 -0.87 -18.07 -1.63
C LYS A 59 -1.38 -16.82 -2.33
N MET A 60 -0.90 -15.66 -1.92
CA MET A 60 -1.24 -14.37 -2.51
C MET A 60 -0.85 -14.27 -3.99
N ARG A 61 0.28 -14.84 -4.41
CA ARG A 61 0.64 -14.90 -5.85
C ARG A 61 -0.33 -15.76 -6.69
N LYS A 62 -0.92 -16.81 -6.12
CA LYS A 62 -1.96 -17.61 -6.79
C LYS A 62 -3.25 -16.81 -7.02
N GLU A 63 -3.46 -15.76 -6.23
CA GLU A 63 -4.59 -14.81 -6.37
C GLU A 63 -4.20 -13.60 -7.24
N GLU A 64 -3.19 -13.73 -8.12
CA GLU A 64 -2.73 -12.71 -9.08
C GLU A 64 -2.26 -11.38 -8.46
N LEU A 65 -1.77 -11.40 -7.22
CA LEU A 65 -1.21 -10.20 -6.61
C LEU A 65 0.02 -9.71 -7.35
N SER A 66 -0.05 -8.47 -7.83
CA SER A 66 1.06 -7.80 -8.47
C SER A 66 2.29 -7.74 -7.56
N GLY A 67 3.48 -7.72 -8.16
CA GLY A 67 4.73 -7.51 -7.42
C GLY A 67 4.74 -6.18 -6.64
N SER A 68 3.92 -5.21 -7.07
CA SER A 68 3.76 -3.97 -6.34
C SER A 68 3.02 -4.11 -5.02
N THR A 69 1.98 -4.93 -5.04
CA THR A 69 1.20 -5.23 -3.83
C THR A 69 2.03 -6.07 -2.87
N SER A 70 2.79 -7.06 -3.37
CA SER A 70 3.67 -7.89 -2.54
C SER A 70 4.70 -7.07 -1.75
N ALA A 71 5.34 -6.07 -2.40
CA ALA A 71 6.30 -5.20 -1.75
C ALA A 71 5.66 -4.31 -0.65
N ARG A 72 4.43 -3.84 -0.88
CA ARG A 72 3.67 -3.06 0.10
C ARG A 72 3.31 -3.91 1.33
N TYR A 73 2.82 -5.14 1.12
CA TYR A 73 2.55 -6.09 2.21
C TYR A 73 3.82 -6.36 3.03
N LEU A 74 4.96 -6.60 2.38
CA LEU A 74 6.21 -6.82 3.11
C LEU A 74 6.62 -5.60 3.94
N SER A 75 6.38 -4.39 3.43
CA SER A 75 6.64 -3.16 4.19
C SER A 75 5.71 -3.04 5.40
N SER A 76 4.41 -3.33 5.23
CA SER A 76 3.42 -3.38 6.31
C SER A 76 3.83 -4.40 7.39
N PHE A 77 4.32 -5.58 6.98
CA PHE A 77 4.73 -6.65 7.89
C PHE A 77 6.00 -6.28 8.65
N LYS A 78 7.02 -5.76 7.96
CA LYS A 78 8.26 -5.31 8.60
C LYS A 78 8.01 -4.25 9.66
N GLY A 79 7.21 -3.24 9.34
CA GLY A 79 6.87 -2.20 10.32
C GLY A 79 6.12 -2.77 11.53
N PHE A 80 5.18 -3.69 11.30
CA PHE A 80 4.40 -4.30 12.37
C PHE A 80 5.23 -5.20 13.28
N PHE A 81 6.00 -6.14 12.72
CA PHE A 81 6.80 -7.07 13.52
C PHE A 81 7.97 -6.38 14.23
N SER A 82 8.59 -5.39 13.60
CA SER A 82 9.60 -4.54 14.26
C SER A 82 8.97 -3.79 15.44
N TYR A 83 7.77 -3.23 15.29
CA TYR A 83 7.06 -2.60 16.40
C TYR A 83 6.76 -3.59 17.54
N LEU A 84 6.27 -4.80 17.23
CA LEU A 84 6.01 -5.80 18.26
C LEU A 84 7.27 -6.24 19.01
N TYR A 85 8.38 -6.36 18.28
CA TYR A 85 9.68 -6.68 18.86
C TYR A 85 10.18 -5.53 19.76
N ASP A 86 10.11 -4.29 19.28
CA ASP A 86 10.52 -3.10 20.04
C ASP A 86 9.71 -2.93 21.33
N GLN A 87 8.42 -3.28 21.31
CA GLN A 87 7.54 -3.29 22.48
C GLN A 87 7.67 -4.55 23.35
N SER A 88 8.59 -5.47 23.02
CA SER A 88 8.81 -6.74 23.72
C SER A 88 7.59 -7.67 23.76
N TYR A 89 6.65 -7.53 22.81
CA TYR A 89 5.50 -8.43 22.66
C TYR A 89 5.87 -9.76 22.00
N ILE A 90 6.96 -9.78 21.23
CA ILE A 90 7.52 -10.98 20.63
C ILE A 90 9.01 -11.06 20.92
N GLN A 91 9.56 -12.27 20.95
CA GLN A 91 10.97 -12.50 21.26
C GLN A 91 11.91 -12.30 20.07
N LYS A 92 11.36 -12.35 18.84
CA LYS A 92 12.14 -12.26 17.60
C LYS A 92 11.27 -11.71 16.47
N ASP A 93 11.84 -10.83 15.65
CA ASP A 93 11.20 -10.38 14.42
C ASP A 93 11.35 -11.45 13.30
N PRO A 94 10.25 -12.07 12.81
CA PRO A 94 10.31 -13.07 11.73
C PRO A 94 10.60 -12.45 10.35
N THR A 95 10.60 -11.13 10.23
CA THR A 95 10.77 -10.35 9.01
C THR A 95 12.18 -9.78 8.81
N ASP A 96 13.04 -9.87 9.82
CA ASP A 96 14.41 -9.31 9.78
C ASP A 96 15.20 -9.78 8.56
N ILE A 97 15.13 -11.08 8.26
CA ILE A 97 15.86 -11.70 7.14
C ILE A 97 15.10 -11.67 5.81
N LEU A 98 13.87 -11.15 5.80
CA LEU A 98 13.07 -11.07 4.57
C LEU A 98 13.58 -9.93 3.70
N THR A 99 14.01 -10.25 2.49
CA THR A 99 14.34 -9.25 1.47
C THR A 99 13.21 -9.15 0.45
N SER A 100 12.85 -7.93 0.07
CA SER A 100 11.94 -7.74 -1.05
C SER A 100 12.64 -8.20 -2.34
N SER A 101 12.03 -9.09 -3.11
CA SER A 101 12.46 -9.32 -4.49
C SER A 101 12.49 -7.98 -5.21
N ARG A 102 13.67 -7.55 -5.69
CA ARG A 102 13.83 -6.26 -6.39
C ARG A 102 12.87 -6.24 -7.58
N ARG A 103 11.87 -5.35 -7.51
CA ARG A 103 10.97 -5.07 -8.65
C ARG A 103 11.83 -4.75 -9.87
N ARG A 104 11.62 -5.46 -10.98
CA ARG A 104 11.96 -4.92 -12.30
C ARG A 104 11.17 -3.62 -12.42
N ARG A 105 11.85 -2.48 -12.44
CA ARG A 105 11.21 -1.19 -12.72
C ARG A 105 10.70 -1.28 -14.15
N SER A 106 9.39 -1.41 -14.33
CA SER A 106 8.79 -1.08 -15.62
C SER A 106 8.96 0.42 -15.80
N LEU A 107 9.47 0.84 -16.96
CA LEU A 107 9.47 2.25 -17.28
C LEU A 107 8.01 2.75 -17.27
N PRO A 108 7.73 3.94 -16.72
CA PRO A 108 6.41 4.53 -16.83
C PRO A 108 6.03 4.62 -18.31
N THR A 109 4.81 4.24 -18.66
CA THR A 109 4.27 4.54 -19.99
C THR A 109 4.06 6.06 -20.05
N VAL A 110 4.66 6.71 -21.04
CA VAL A 110 4.47 8.14 -21.28
C VAL A 110 3.44 8.33 -22.39
N LEU A 111 2.57 9.32 -22.24
CA LEU A 111 1.62 9.70 -23.28
C LEU A 111 2.32 10.54 -24.35
N SER A 112 2.02 10.28 -25.61
CA SER A 112 2.41 11.13 -26.73
C SER A 112 1.66 12.47 -26.67
N VAL A 113 2.21 13.49 -27.34
CA VAL A 113 1.55 14.80 -27.49
C VAL A 113 0.14 14.67 -28.05
N ARG A 114 -0.07 13.73 -28.99
CA ARG A 114 -1.40 13.47 -29.57
C ARG A 114 -2.38 12.91 -28.56
N GLU A 115 -1.94 11.96 -27.73
CA GLU A 115 -2.79 11.38 -26.68
C GLU A 115 -3.14 12.43 -25.62
N ILE A 116 -2.19 13.29 -25.25
CA ILE A 116 -2.46 14.43 -24.35
C ILE A 116 -3.49 15.38 -24.95
N ASN A 117 -3.34 15.80 -26.20
CA ASN A 117 -4.30 16.70 -26.84
C ASN A 117 -5.70 16.09 -26.87
N ASN A 118 -5.80 14.79 -27.19
CA ASN A 118 -7.09 14.09 -27.15
C ASN A 118 -7.73 14.09 -25.75
N ILE A 119 -6.93 14.01 -24.68
CA ILE A 119 -7.41 14.09 -23.30
C ILE A 119 -7.87 15.51 -22.96
N LEU A 120 -7.08 16.54 -23.31
CA LEU A 120 -7.39 17.95 -23.05
C LEU A 120 -8.65 18.40 -23.80
N ASP A 121 -8.90 17.85 -24.99
CA ASP A 121 -10.07 18.17 -25.83
C ASP A 121 -11.30 17.30 -25.52
N CYS A 122 -11.20 16.32 -24.62
CA CYS A 122 -12.30 15.41 -24.30
C CYS A 122 -13.53 16.09 -23.62
N PRO A 123 -13.38 17.09 -22.73
CA PRO A 123 -14.54 17.70 -22.06
C PRO A 123 -15.41 18.56 -22.98
N ASP A 124 -16.74 18.42 -22.85
CA ASP A 124 -17.71 19.24 -23.59
C ASP A 124 -17.81 20.67 -23.02
N THR A 125 -17.16 21.61 -23.69
CA THR A 125 -17.11 23.01 -23.28
C THR A 125 -18.41 23.80 -23.53
N ASN A 126 -19.47 23.17 -24.04
CA ASN A 126 -20.79 23.80 -24.17
C ASN A 126 -21.55 23.92 -22.84
N ASN A 127 -21.06 23.28 -21.77
CA ASN A 127 -21.63 23.39 -20.43
C ASN A 127 -20.58 23.76 -19.39
N ILE A 128 -21.02 24.31 -18.25
CA ILE A 128 -20.13 24.86 -17.22
C ILE A 128 -19.23 23.79 -16.57
N LEU A 129 -19.70 22.54 -16.51
CA LEU A 129 -18.92 21.43 -15.95
C LEU A 129 -17.78 21.04 -16.90
N GLY A 130 -18.02 20.99 -18.21
CA GLY A 130 -16.96 20.68 -19.16
C GLY A 130 -15.94 21.81 -19.32
N VAL A 131 -16.34 23.07 -19.18
CA VAL A 131 -15.38 24.20 -19.06
C VAL A 131 -14.48 24.03 -17.83
N ARG A 132 -15.07 23.69 -16.67
CA ARG A 132 -14.31 23.41 -15.45
C ARG A 132 -13.35 22.23 -15.64
N ASP A 133 -13.86 21.11 -16.16
CA ASP A 133 -13.07 19.88 -16.31
C ASP A 133 -11.91 20.09 -17.29
N ARG A 134 -12.11 20.86 -18.36
CA ARG A 134 -11.02 21.27 -19.27
C ARG A 134 -9.97 22.12 -18.56
N ALA A 135 -10.39 23.13 -17.81
CA ALA A 135 -9.46 23.98 -17.04
C ALA A 135 -8.65 23.16 -16.02
N MET A 136 -9.29 22.19 -15.36
CA MET A 136 -8.63 21.28 -14.42
C MET A 136 -7.57 20.40 -15.09
N LEU A 137 -7.87 19.85 -16.28
CA LEU A 137 -6.92 19.05 -17.06
C LEU A 137 -5.73 19.88 -17.55
N GLU A 138 -5.99 21.08 -18.10
CA GLU A 138 -4.96 22.01 -18.57
C GLU A 138 -4.04 22.47 -17.44
N LEU A 139 -4.60 22.77 -16.26
CA LEU A 139 -3.83 23.13 -15.07
C LEU A 139 -2.95 21.96 -14.62
N CYS A 140 -3.51 20.75 -14.52
CA CYS A 140 -2.76 19.55 -14.16
C CYS A 140 -1.60 19.28 -15.14
N TYR A 141 -1.86 19.39 -16.45
CA TYR A 141 -0.85 19.18 -17.49
C TYR A 141 0.25 20.26 -17.48
N SER A 142 -0.12 21.54 -17.38
CA SER A 142 0.83 22.66 -17.46
C SER A 142 1.71 22.84 -16.22
N SER A 143 1.20 22.47 -15.04
CA SER A 143 1.91 22.65 -13.77
C SER A 143 2.41 21.35 -13.13
N GLY A 144 2.06 20.20 -13.70
CA GLY A 144 2.51 18.89 -13.21
C GLY A 144 1.91 18.49 -11.87
N LEU A 145 0.75 19.06 -11.50
CA LEU A 145 0.08 18.78 -10.23
C LEU A 145 -0.42 17.34 -10.16
N ARG A 146 -0.34 16.75 -8.97
CA ARG A 146 -1.05 15.51 -8.67
C ARG A 146 -2.55 15.80 -8.53
N VAL A 147 -3.37 14.78 -8.77
CA VAL A 147 -4.83 14.87 -8.58
C VAL A 147 -5.17 15.40 -7.18
N SER A 148 -4.49 14.92 -6.13
CA SER A 148 -4.70 15.37 -4.75
C SER A 148 -4.27 16.81 -4.46
N GLU A 149 -3.56 17.47 -5.37
CA GLU A 149 -3.16 18.88 -5.25
C GLU A 149 -4.12 19.80 -6.04
N LEU A 150 -4.93 19.22 -6.94
CA LEU A 150 -5.88 19.92 -7.80
C LEU A 150 -7.29 20.03 -7.18
N ILE A 151 -7.68 19.06 -6.35
CA ILE A 151 -8.99 18.97 -5.68
C ILE A 151 -8.86 19.06 -4.16
#